data_AF-W8C3W6-F1
#
_entry.id   AF-W8C3W6-F1
#
_cell.length_a   1.000
_cell.length_b   1.000
_cell.length_c   1.000
_cell.angle_alpha   90.00
_cell.angle_beta   90.00
_cell.angle_gamma   90.00
#
_symmetry.space_group_name_H-M   'P 1'
#
loop_
_entity.id
_entity.type
_entity.pdbx_description
1 polymer ?
#
loop_
_entity_poly.entity_id
_entity_poly.type
_entity_poly.pdbx_seq_one_letter_code
_entity_poly.pdbx_strand_id
1 'polypeptide(L)'
;CMCTGAMHLEFAGDLSAVAFLNAFKRFVNRRGHCKEMFSDNGTNFIGAERMLRVNLQQCMSDSRFLSFFAESSIEWHFNPPSAPHMGGYWEIGIKRIKYHLKRVLGETLLSYEEFNTLLIEVEACVNSRPLCENSTSVNDLEALTPGHFIIGEPLKTIPEPERQGFCGNLHKRWQLISAMRHHFWRRWKDEYLVGLQRRTKWFRPSRNFEVGDVVAVVNEVAPPTKWTLARVIKCHPGADGRVRVVTVRTAVGELVRPVVKICLLPTRENLICDNSAN
;
A
#
# COMPACT_ATOMS: atom_id res chain seq x y z
N CYS A 1 0.84 4.14 -7.89
CA CYS A 1 0.13 3.58 -9.05
C CYS A 1 -1.36 3.71 -8.81
N MET A 2 -2.07 4.44 -9.69
CA MET A 2 -3.51 4.64 -9.57
C MET A 2 -4.30 3.37 -9.91
N CYS A 3 -3.80 2.54 -10.84
CA CYS A 3 -4.49 1.32 -11.26
C CYS A 3 -4.45 0.21 -10.20
N THR A 4 -3.29 0.00 -9.57
CA THR A 4 -3.06 -1.14 -8.66
C THR A 4 -3.05 -0.74 -7.18
N GLY A 5 -3.09 0.56 -6.90
CA GLY A 5 -2.86 1.11 -5.57
C GLY A 5 -1.44 0.90 -5.03
N ALA A 6 -0.50 0.36 -5.81
CA ALA A 6 0.89 0.22 -5.41
C ALA A 6 1.49 1.58 -5.03
N MET A 7 2.21 1.64 -3.92
CA MET A 7 2.88 2.85 -3.43
C MET A 7 4.38 2.66 -3.50
N HIS A 8 5.09 3.71 -3.90
CA HIS A 8 6.55 3.73 -3.86
C HIS A 8 7.00 4.89 -2.97
N LEU A 9 7.93 4.62 -2.06
CA LEU A 9 8.43 5.56 -1.08
C LEU A 9 9.91 5.79 -1.37
N GLU A 10 10.26 7.05 -1.61
CA GLU A 10 11.63 7.47 -1.85
C GLU A 10 12.01 8.57 -0.89
N PHE A 11 13.23 8.47 -0.37
CA PHE A 11 13.82 9.56 0.38
C PHE A 11 14.40 10.60 -0.59
N ALA A 12 13.99 11.85 -0.43
CA ALA A 12 14.55 12.99 -1.13
C ALA A 12 15.21 13.93 -0.10
N GLY A 13 16.43 14.40 -0.40
CA GLY A 13 17.19 15.27 0.51
C GLY A 13 16.61 16.68 0.65
N ASP A 14 15.90 17.16 -0.37
CA ASP A 14 15.24 18.45 -0.38
C ASP A 14 14.03 18.44 -1.34
N LEU A 15 13.37 19.59 -1.48
CA LEU A 15 12.23 19.83 -2.37
C LEU A 15 12.65 20.47 -3.71
N SER A 16 13.86 20.21 -4.20
CA SER A 16 14.31 20.71 -5.52
C SER A 16 13.88 19.79 -6.66
N ALA A 17 13.87 20.32 -7.89
CA ALA A 17 13.66 19.53 -9.09
C ALA A 17 14.75 18.44 -9.25
N VAL A 18 16.00 18.74 -8.86
CA VAL A 18 17.13 17.79 -8.96
C VAL A 18 16.95 16.62 -7.99
N ALA A 19 16.56 16.89 -6.74
CA ALA A 19 16.28 15.84 -5.78
C ALA A 19 15.10 14.96 -6.22
N PHE A 20 14.05 15.57 -6.76
CA PHE A 20 12.95 14.83 -7.38
C PHE A 20 13.43 13.94 -8.53
N LEU A 21 14.21 14.47 -9.47
CA LEU A 21 14.71 13.69 -10.62
C LEU A 21 15.57 12.51 -10.17
N ASN A 22 16.38 12.67 -9.13
CA ASN A 22 17.15 11.57 -8.57
C ASN A 22 16.25 10.49 -7.93
N ALA A 23 15.20 10.88 -7.21
CA ALA A 23 14.19 9.95 -6.70
C ALA A 23 13.43 9.26 -7.83
N PHE A 24 13.04 10.01 -8.87
CA PHE A 24 12.33 9.50 -10.02
C PHE A 24 13.16 8.52 -10.84
N LYS A 25 14.47 8.75 -11.01
CA LYS A 25 15.41 7.78 -11.61
C LYS A 25 15.43 6.47 -10.82
N ARG A 26 15.48 6.53 -9.49
CA ARG A 26 15.45 5.32 -8.65
C ARG A 26 14.12 4.58 -8.77
N PHE A 27 13.01 5.31 -8.82
CA PHE A 27 11.70 4.75 -9.11
C PHE A 27 11.66 4.03 -10.46
N VAL A 28 12.02 4.71 -11.55
CA VAL A 28 11.98 4.14 -12.91
C VAL A 28 12.87 2.90 -13.01
N ASN A 29 14.07 2.94 -12.43
CA ASN A 29 14.99 1.79 -12.45
C ASN A 29 14.51 0.60 -11.60
N ARG A 30 13.54 0.80 -10.69
CA ARG A 30 12.96 -0.26 -9.84
C ARG A 30 11.57 -0.71 -10.29
N ARG A 31 10.84 0.14 -11.00
CA ARG A 31 9.41 -0.02 -11.30
C ARG A 31 9.10 0.03 -12.80
N GLY A 32 10.08 0.39 -13.62
CA GLY A 32 9.90 0.64 -15.04
C GLY A 32 9.45 2.07 -15.33
N HIS A 33 9.45 2.42 -16.62
CA HIS A 33 8.98 3.72 -17.08
C HIS A 33 7.48 3.88 -16.90
N CYS A 34 7.05 5.04 -16.40
CA CYS A 34 5.64 5.43 -16.41
C CYS A 34 5.30 6.15 -17.71
N LYS A 35 4.15 5.82 -18.31
CA LYS A 35 3.63 6.53 -19.49
C LYS A 35 2.98 7.85 -19.11
N GLU A 36 2.25 7.85 -18.01
CA GLU A 36 1.53 9.03 -17.51
C GLU A 36 1.96 9.34 -16.07
N MET A 37 2.12 10.62 -15.78
CA MET A 37 2.45 11.13 -14.45
C MET A 37 1.51 12.28 -14.07
N PHE A 38 0.98 12.24 -12.85
CA PHE A 38 0.08 13.26 -12.31
C PHE A 38 0.74 13.93 -11.10
N SER A 39 0.74 15.26 -11.04
CA SER A 39 1.27 16.01 -9.90
C SER A 39 0.54 17.33 -9.65
N ASP A 40 0.76 17.92 -8.47
CA ASP A 40 0.42 19.33 -8.25
C ASP A 40 1.38 20.27 -9.00
N ASN A 41 1.08 21.57 -8.95
CA ASN A 41 1.87 22.64 -9.56
C ASN A 41 3.10 23.05 -8.72
N GLY A 42 3.65 22.14 -7.90
CA GLY A 42 4.89 22.38 -7.18
C GLY A 42 6.03 22.75 -8.12
N THR A 43 6.82 23.76 -7.75
CA THR A 43 7.91 24.29 -8.60
C THR A 43 8.97 23.24 -8.92
N ASN A 44 9.18 22.28 -8.01
CA ASN A 44 10.03 21.11 -8.21
C ASN A 44 9.53 20.20 -9.33
N PHE A 45 8.22 19.95 -9.41
CA PHE A 45 7.63 19.11 -10.47
C PHE A 45 7.65 19.83 -11.82
N ILE A 46 7.29 21.12 -11.85
CA ILE A 46 7.36 21.94 -13.07
C ILE A 46 8.80 22.00 -13.61
N GLY A 47 9.78 22.18 -12.73
CA GLY A 47 11.20 22.16 -13.12
C GLY A 47 11.64 20.79 -13.65
N ALA A 48 11.22 19.71 -12.99
CA ALA A 48 11.56 18.35 -13.38
C ALA A 48 10.96 17.94 -14.74
N GLU A 49 9.68 18.23 -14.97
CA GLU A 49 9.02 18.00 -16.27
C GLU A 49 9.80 18.69 -17.39
N ARG A 50 10.11 19.97 -17.21
CA ARG A 50 10.85 20.75 -18.22
C ARG A 50 12.21 20.11 -18.53
N MET A 51 12.96 19.70 -17.50
CA MET A 51 14.25 19.07 -17.67
C MET A 51 14.14 17.72 -18.39
N LEU A 52 13.16 16.89 -18.03
CA LEU A 52 12.94 15.59 -18.68
C LEU A 52 12.58 15.76 -20.16
N ARG A 53 11.69 16.70 -20.48
CA ARG A 53 11.28 17.00 -21.85
C ARG A 53 12.43 17.49 -22.71
N VAL A 54 13.26 18.42 -22.20
CA VAL A 54 14.45 18.91 -22.90
C VAL A 54 15.45 17.78 -23.13
N ASN A 55 15.72 16.96 -22.12
CA ASN A 55 16.65 15.84 -22.23
C ASN A 55 16.18 14.82 -23.28
N LEU A 56 14.88 14.48 -23.28
CA LEU A 56 14.31 13.58 -24.28
C LEU A 56 14.43 14.15 -25.69
N GLN A 57 14.14 15.44 -25.89
CA GLN A 57 14.28 16.09 -27.19
C GLN A 57 15.75 16.06 -27.68
N GLN A 58 16.71 16.27 -26.79
CA GLN A 58 18.13 16.16 -27.12
C GLN A 58 18.50 14.73 -27.53
N CYS A 59 18.07 13.72 -26.78
CA CYS A 59 18.30 12.31 -27.11
C CYS A 59 17.66 11.92 -28.45
N MET A 60 16.46 12.40 -28.73
CA MET A 60 15.72 12.15 -29.98
C MET A 60 16.33 12.89 -31.18
N SER A 61 17.20 13.88 -30.98
CA SER A 61 17.90 14.52 -32.11
C SER A 61 19.01 13.64 -32.70
N ASP A 62 19.45 12.62 -31.94
CA ASP A 62 20.41 11.62 -32.42
C ASP A 62 19.68 10.45 -33.07
N SER A 63 19.78 10.38 -34.40
CA SER A 63 19.15 9.33 -35.22
C SER A 63 19.47 7.89 -34.78
N ARG A 64 20.60 7.66 -34.10
CA ARG A 64 21.03 6.33 -33.64
C ARG A 64 20.15 5.80 -32.50
N PHE A 65 19.50 6.67 -31.74
CA PHE A 65 18.74 6.29 -30.54
C PHE A 65 17.23 6.52 -30.67
N LEU A 66 16.75 6.96 -31.84
CA LEU A 66 15.33 7.25 -32.09
C LEU A 66 14.41 6.09 -31.71
N SER A 67 14.72 4.86 -32.17
CA SER A 67 13.91 3.68 -31.88
C SER A 67 13.92 3.31 -30.40
N PHE A 68 15.02 3.58 -29.69
CA PHE A 68 15.16 3.29 -28.28
C PHE A 68 14.35 4.25 -27.40
N PHE A 69 14.32 5.53 -27.76
CA PHE A 69 13.61 6.56 -27.00
C PHE A 69 12.18 6.85 -27.48
N ALA A 70 11.72 6.19 -28.56
CA ALA A 70 10.41 6.41 -29.16
C ALA A 70 9.24 6.33 -28.16
N GLU A 71 9.33 5.42 -27.18
CA GLU A 71 8.31 5.22 -26.14
C GLU A 71 8.71 5.80 -24.76
N SER A 72 9.77 6.62 -24.71
CA SER A 72 10.27 7.20 -23.46
C SER A 72 9.57 8.51 -23.05
N SER A 73 8.62 9.00 -23.84
CA SER A 73 7.84 10.18 -23.50
C SER A 73 6.94 9.91 -22.30
N ILE A 74 6.99 10.79 -21.31
CA ILE A 74 6.07 10.80 -20.17
C ILE A 74 5.04 11.89 -20.44
N GLU A 75 3.77 11.52 -20.49
CA GLU A 75 2.66 12.47 -20.48
C GLU A 75 2.48 12.99 -19.05
N TRP A 76 2.80 14.26 -18.84
CA TRP A 76 2.76 14.87 -17.51
C TRP A 76 1.52 15.74 -17.36
N HIS A 77 0.64 15.35 -16.44
CA HIS A 77 -0.59 16.05 -16.12
C HIS A 77 -0.43 16.83 -14.81
N PHE A 78 -0.62 18.14 -14.90
CA PHE A 78 -0.65 19.01 -13.73
C PHE A 78 -2.10 19.24 -13.29
N ASN A 79 -2.34 19.17 -11.98
CA ASN A 79 -3.65 19.48 -11.43
C ASN A 79 -4.08 20.91 -11.81
N PRO A 80 -5.34 21.13 -12.23
CA PRO A 80 -5.87 22.47 -12.45
C PRO A 80 -5.69 23.33 -11.19
N PRO A 81 -5.42 24.64 -11.33
CA PRO A 81 -5.42 25.55 -10.19
C PRO A 81 -6.71 25.40 -9.37
N SER A 82 -6.58 25.35 -8.05
CA SER A 82 -7.71 25.18 -7.11
C SER A 82 -8.45 23.84 -7.17
N ALA A 83 -7.88 22.80 -7.77
CA ALA A 83 -8.43 21.43 -7.79
C ALA A 83 -7.61 20.41 -6.94
N PRO A 84 -7.39 20.64 -5.63
CA PRO A 84 -6.59 19.72 -4.79
C PRO A 84 -7.22 18.32 -4.67
N HIS A 85 -8.52 18.19 -4.91
CA HIS A 85 -9.23 16.91 -4.88
C HIS A 85 -8.69 15.89 -5.89
N MET A 86 -8.13 16.34 -7.02
CA MET A 86 -7.52 15.44 -8.02
C MET A 86 -6.26 14.73 -7.50
N GLY A 87 -5.61 15.28 -6.46
CA GLY A 87 -4.50 14.63 -5.75
C GLY A 87 -4.91 13.76 -4.56
N GLY A 88 -6.20 13.71 -4.24
CA GLY A 88 -6.68 13.14 -2.98
C GLY A 88 -6.28 11.68 -2.77
N TYR A 89 -6.24 10.87 -3.83
CA TYR A 89 -5.92 9.44 -3.71
C TYR A 89 -4.50 9.19 -3.16
N TRP A 90 -3.48 9.80 -3.77
CA TRP A 90 -2.10 9.62 -3.30
C TRP A 90 -1.82 10.42 -2.03
N GLU A 91 -2.42 11.60 -1.88
CA GLU A 91 -2.26 12.42 -0.67
C GLU A 91 -2.77 11.73 0.59
N ILE A 92 -3.94 11.10 0.53
CA ILE A 92 -4.50 10.36 1.67
C ILE A 92 -3.59 9.18 2.04
N GLY A 93 -3.09 8.44 1.04
CA GLY A 93 -2.15 7.34 1.24
C GLY A 93 -0.88 7.80 1.95
N ILE A 94 -0.21 8.82 1.39
CA ILE A 94 1.03 9.37 1.94
C ILE A 94 0.81 9.98 3.33
N LYS A 95 -0.33 10.66 3.56
CA LYS A 95 -0.68 11.22 4.87
C LYS A 95 -0.79 10.14 5.93
N ARG A 96 -1.42 9.00 5.65
CA ARG A 96 -1.53 7.86 6.57
C ARG A 96 -0.16 7.24 6.88
N ILE A 97 0.67 7.06 5.86
CA ILE A 97 2.04 6.53 6.05
C ILE A 97 2.86 7.46 6.94
N LYS A 98 2.88 8.77 6.63
CA LYS A 98 3.59 9.78 7.44
C LYS A 98 3.08 9.83 8.88
N TYR A 99 1.76 9.70 9.09
CA TYR A 99 1.13 9.70 10.40
C TYR A 99 1.64 8.56 11.30
N HIS A 100 1.77 7.35 10.77
CA HIS A 100 2.32 6.21 11.52
C HIS A 100 3.83 6.29 11.64
N LEU A 101 4.53 6.66 10.57
CA LEU A 101 5.98 6.76 10.55
C LEU A 101 6.47 7.75 11.62
N LYS A 102 5.85 8.93 11.73
CA LYS A 102 6.19 9.94 12.76
C LYS A 102 6.06 9.38 14.19
N ARG A 103 5.03 8.56 14.46
CA ARG A 103 4.82 7.93 15.78
C ARG A 103 5.82 6.82 16.09
N VAL A 104 6.25 6.13 15.05
CA VAL A 104 7.21 5.04 15.17
C VAL A 104 8.61 5.58 15.42
N LEU A 105 8.99 6.66 14.75
CA LEU A 105 10.27 7.33 14.93
C LEU A 105 10.38 8.01 16.31
N GLY A 106 9.32 8.72 16.73
CA GLY A 106 9.38 9.53 17.95
C GLY A 106 10.50 10.56 17.87
N GLU A 107 11.41 10.53 18.85
CA GLU A 107 12.61 11.39 18.92
C GLU A 107 13.89 10.69 18.43
N THR A 108 13.75 9.46 17.92
CA THR A 108 14.91 8.65 17.53
C THR A 108 15.57 9.21 16.29
N LEU A 109 16.89 9.44 16.36
CA LEU A 109 17.71 9.84 15.21
C LEU A 109 18.19 8.60 14.46
N LEU A 110 17.84 8.56 13.17
CA LEU A 110 18.29 7.55 12.23
C LEU A 110 19.29 8.16 11.26
N SER A 111 20.30 7.38 10.89
CA SER A 111 21.14 7.71 9.75
C SER A 111 20.33 7.65 8.46
N TYR A 112 20.90 8.19 7.38
CA TYR A 112 20.31 8.06 6.04
C TYR A 112 20.00 6.61 5.69
N GLU A 113 20.95 5.70 5.89
CA GLU A 113 20.83 4.29 5.53
C GLU A 113 19.73 3.60 6.33
N GLU A 114 19.63 3.90 7.62
CA GLU A 114 18.63 3.31 8.51
C GLU A 114 17.22 3.81 8.18
N PHE A 115 17.07 5.11 7.92
CA PHE A 115 15.77 5.66 7.54
C PHE A 115 15.34 5.16 6.17
N ASN A 116 16.27 5.07 5.22
CA ASN A 116 15.99 4.51 3.90
C ASN A 116 15.59 3.03 3.98
N THR A 117 16.27 2.24 4.80
CA THR A 117 15.90 0.84 5.07
C THR A 117 14.49 0.75 5.64
N LEU A 118 14.19 1.54 6.69
CA LEU A 118 12.84 1.58 7.29
C LEU A 118 11.77 1.98 6.27
N LEU A 119 12.03 2.96 5.39
CA LEU A 119 11.08 3.37 4.35
C LEU A 119 10.75 2.23 3.38
N ILE A 120 11.75 1.45 2.97
CA ILE A 120 11.56 0.30 2.08
C ILE A 120 10.76 -0.80 2.79
N GLU A 121 11.02 -1.06 4.08
CA GLU A 121 10.23 -2.01 4.86
C GLU A 121 8.78 -1.56 5.07
N VAL A 122 8.57 -0.27 5.27
CA VAL A 122 7.24 0.35 5.35
C VAL A 122 6.51 0.24 4.00
N GLU A 123 7.20 0.48 2.89
CA GLU A 123 6.66 0.27 1.54
C GLU A 123 6.19 -1.18 1.36
N ALA A 124 6.97 -2.16 1.81
CA ALA A 124 6.59 -3.57 1.77
C ALA A 124 5.33 -3.85 2.60
N CYS A 125 5.24 -3.28 3.81
CA CYS A 125 4.04 -3.38 4.65
C CYS A 125 2.79 -2.83 3.95
N VAL A 126 2.89 -1.65 3.36
CA VAL A 126 1.78 -0.98 2.66
C VAL A 126 1.35 -1.74 1.40
N ASN A 127 2.31 -2.27 0.64
CA ASN A 127 2.04 -3.00 -0.59
C ASN A 127 1.67 -4.47 -0.36
N SER A 128 1.83 -5.00 0.83
CA SER A 128 1.33 -6.34 1.20
C SER A 128 -0.18 -6.39 1.43
N ARG A 129 -0.86 -5.23 1.50
CA ARG A 129 -2.26 -5.15 1.90
C ARG A 129 -3.20 -5.89 0.93
N PRO A 130 -4.22 -6.62 1.43
CA PRO A 130 -5.16 -7.34 0.59
C PRO A 130 -6.11 -6.37 -0.11
N LEU A 131 -6.22 -6.45 -1.44
CA LEU A 131 -7.16 -5.69 -2.27
C LEU A 131 -8.47 -6.45 -2.45
N CYS A 132 -8.37 -7.73 -2.82
CA CYS A 132 -9.50 -8.64 -2.99
C CYS A 132 -9.02 -10.09 -2.90
N GLU A 133 -9.94 -11.03 -2.98
CA GLU A 133 -9.64 -12.46 -3.10
C GLU A 133 -8.90 -12.77 -4.42
N ASN A 134 -7.81 -13.54 -4.33
CA ASN A 134 -7.00 -13.92 -5.50
C ASN A 134 -7.45 -15.23 -6.15
N SER A 135 -8.14 -16.11 -5.43
CA SER A 135 -8.48 -17.46 -5.92
C SER A 135 -9.99 -17.69 -5.98
N THR A 136 -10.42 -18.52 -6.92
CA THR A 136 -11.77 -19.09 -6.95
C THR A 136 -11.86 -20.42 -6.21
N SER A 137 -10.72 -20.97 -5.76
CA SER A 137 -10.66 -22.21 -4.99
C SER A 137 -11.09 -21.97 -3.55
N VAL A 138 -12.00 -22.81 -3.06
CA VAL A 138 -12.49 -22.76 -1.67
C VAL A 138 -11.35 -22.98 -0.66
N ASN A 139 -10.29 -23.67 -1.07
CA ASN A 139 -9.16 -24.05 -0.21
C ASN A 139 -8.03 -23.01 -0.17
N ASP A 140 -7.98 -22.09 -1.13
CA ASP A 140 -6.92 -21.09 -1.19
C ASP A 140 -7.36 -19.81 -0.47
N LEU A 141 -6.61 -19.45 0.58
CA LEU A 141 -6.79 -18.21 1.34
C LEU A 141 -5.72 -17.20 0.95
N GLU A 142 -5.70 -16.82 -0.33
CA GLU A 142 -4.81 -15.81 -0.86
C GLU A 142 -5.57 -14.57 -1.31
N ALA A 143 -5.02 -13.40 -1.00
CA ALA A 143 -5.52 -12.13 -1.46
C ALA A 143 -4.58 -11.55 -2.51
N LEU A 144 -5.16 -10.91 -3.51
CA LEU A 144 -4.43 -10.09 -4.45
C LEU A 144 -3.95 -8.85 -3.70
N THR A 145 -2.68 -8.49 -3.87
CA THR A 145 -2.06 -7.35 -3.18
C THR A 145 -1.35 -6.47 -4.19
N PRO A 146 -1.10 -5.19 -3.89
CA PRO A 146 -0.26 -4.36 -4.74
C PRO A 146 1.13 -4.96 -4.99
N GLY A 147 1.67 -5.72 -4.03
CA GLY A 147 2.92 -6.46 -4.16
C GLY A 147 2.96 -7.43 -5.35
N HIS A 148 1.83 -8.09 -5.66
CA HIS A 148 1.74 -8.97 -6.83
C HIS A 148 2.00 -8.21 -8.14
N PHE A 149 1.54 -6.97 -8.25
CA PHE A 149 1.79 -6.13 -9.42
C PHE A 149 3.21 -5.56 -9.47
N ILE A 150 3.93 -5.61 -8.35
CA ILE A 150 5.27 -5.05 -8.23
C ILE A 150 6.34 -6.11 -8.53
N ILE A 151 6.23 -7.30 -7.92
CA ILE A 151 7.24 -8.37 -8.03
C ILE A 151 6.68 -9.70 -8.58
N GLY A 152 5.38 -9.78 -8.90
CA GLY A 152 4.74 -11.01 -9.39
C GLY A 152 4.27 -11.97 -8.30
N GLU A 153 4.56 -11.70 -7.02
CA GLU A 153 4.22 -12.58 -5.90
C GLU A 153 3.91 -11.79 -4.60
N PRO A 154 3.35 -12.44 -3.55
CA PRO A 154 3.15 -11.79 -2.26
C PRO A 154 4.48 -11.33 -1.63
N LEU A 155 4.52 -10.08 -1.17
CA LEU A 155 5.68 -9.54 -0.45
C LEU A 155 5.88 -10.26 0.89
N LYS A 156 7.00 -10.98 1.01
CA LYS A 156 7.44 -11.66 2.23
C LYS A 156 8.68 -10.94 2.76
N THR A 157 8.64 -10.50 4.01
CA THR A 157 9.82 -9.92 4.67
C THR A 157 10.72 -11.00 5.24
N ILE A 158 11.99 -10.66 5.46
CA ILE A 158 12.96 -11.53 6.14
C ILE A 158 12.39 -11.91 7.53
N PRO A 159 12.41 -13.20 7.91
CA PRO A 159 11.96 -13.62 9.23
C PRO A 159 12.83 -13.02 10.33
N GLU A 160 12.22 -12.23 11.21
CA GLU A 160 12.90 -11.64 12.36
C GLU A 160 12.05 -11.85 13.61
N PRO A 161 12.63 -12.31 14.72
CA PRO A 161 11.88 -12.50 15.96
C PRO A 161 11.40 -11.15 16.49
N GLU A 162 10.14 -11.09 16.94
CA GLU A 162 9.62 -9.93 17.65
C GLU A 162 10.36 -9.83 19.00
N ARG A 163 11.29 -8.87 19.13
CA ARG A 163 12.04 -8.63 20.36
C ARG A 163 11.46 -7.42 21.08
N GLN A 164 11.15 -7.58 22.37
CA GLN A 164 10.78 -6.47 23.23
C GLN A 164 12.03 -5.67 23.60
N GLY A 165 12.06 -4.39 23.23
CA GLY A 165 13.03 -3.43 23.73
C GLY A 165 14.34 -3.36 22.96
N PHE A 166 14.68 -2.15 22.52
CA PHE A 166 16.03 -1.80 22.10
C PHE A 166 16.87 -1.47 23.34
N CYS A 167 17.97 -2.18 23.58
CA CYS A 167 18.82 -1.96 24.76
C CYS A 167 20.02 -1.02 24.50
N GLY A 168 19.90 -0.06 23.58
CA GLY A 168 20.87 1.04 23.45
C GLY A 168 22.20 0.74 22.76
N ASN A 169 22.55 -0.54 22.50
CA ASN A 169 23.89 -0.88 22.02
C ASN A 169 24.02 -0.78 20.48
N LEU A 170 25.12 -0.23 19.95
CA LEU A 170 25.34 0.04 18.52
C LEU A 170 25.21 -1.22 17.63
N HIS A 171 25.66 -2.37 18.13
CA HIS A 171 25.51 -3.69 17.48
C HIS A 171 24.05 -4.17 17.37
N LYS A 172 23.09 -3.39 17.88
CA LYS A 172 21.65 -3.68 17.88
C LYS A 172 20.84 -2.64 17.11
N ARG A 173 21.46 -1.70 16.38
CA ARG A 173 20.73 -0.68 15.60
C ARG A 173 19.85 -1.28 14.50
N TRP A 174 20.24 -2.41 13.92
CA TRP A 174 19.34 -3.15 13.02
C TRP A 174 18.04 -3.61 13.74
N GLN A 175 18.13 -3.99 15.03
CA GLN A 175 16.96 -4.38 15.83
C GLN A 175 16.02 -3.20 16.10
N LEU A 176 16.56 -1.97 16.14
CA LEU A 176 15.76 -0.76 16.24
C LEU A 176 14.88 -0.60 14.99
N ILE A 177 15.44 -0.80 13.80
CA ILE A 177 14.69 -0.75 12.53
C ILE A 177 13.62 -1.85 12.51
N SER A 178 13.98 -3.09 12.85
CA SER A 178 13.01 -4.19 12.95
C SER A 178 11.88 -3.88 13.94
N ALA A 179 12.19 -3.32 15.11
CA ALA A 179 11.19 -2.93 16.10
C ALA A 179 10.28 -1.80 15.58
N MET A 180 10.86 -0.82 14.88
CA MET A 180 10.12 0.25 14.22
C MET A 180 9.16 -0.30 13.15
N ARG A 181 9.63 -1.22 12.29
CA ARG A 181 8.79 -1.91 11.31
C ARG A 181 7.62 -2.65 11.97
N HIS A 182 7.87 -3.44 13.01
CA HIS A 182 6.80 -4.14 13.74
C HIS A 182 5.79 -3.16 14.37
N HIS A 183 6.28 -2.03 14.88
CA HIS A 183 5.43 -0.98 15.44
C HIS A 183 4.58 -0.28 14.38
N PHE A 184 5.16 0.02 13.22
CA PHE A 184 4.45 0.54 12.05
C PHE A 184 3.38 -0.46 11.59
N TRP A 185 3.77 -1.71 11.38
CA TRP A 185 2.91 -2.79 10.90
C TRP A 185 1.66 -2.96 11.75
N ARG A 186 1.80 -3.05 13.08
CA ARG A 186 0.66 -3.18 13.99
C ARG A 186 -0.37 -2.08 13.78
N ARG A 187 0.07 -0.82 13.74
CA ARG A 187 -0.83 0.34 13.56
C ARG A 187 -1.42 0.43 12.16
N TRP A 188 -0.59 0.21 11.14
CA TRP A 188 -1.01 0.24 9.74
C TRP A 188 -2.05 -0.83 9.44
N LYS A 189 -1.82 -2.07 9.88
CA LYS A 189 -2.75 -3.19 9.74
C LYS A 189 -4.11 -2.83 10.33
N ASP A 190 -4.14 -2.37 11.57
CA ASP A 190 -5.38 -2.09 12.27
C ASP A 190 -6.13 -0.91 11.63
N GLU A 191 -5.44 0.17 11.24
CA GLU A 191 -6.08 1.28 10.53
C GLU A 191 -6.61 0.86 9.16
N TYR A 192 -5.87 0.05 8.41
CA TYR A 192 -6.29 -0.44 7.11
C TYR A 192 -7.57 -1.28 7.22
N LEU A 193 -7.60 -2.23 8.16
CA LEU A 193 -8.76 -3.09 8.41
C LEU A 193 -10.00 -2.28 8.83
N VAL A 194 -9.82 -1.28 9.70
CA VAL A 194 -10.90 -0.34 10.06
C VAL A 194 -11.34 0.46 8.84
N GLY A 195 -10.41 0.88 7.98
CA GLY A 195 -10.69 1.57 6.72
C GLY A 195 -11.56 0.75 5.77
N LEU A 196 -11.32 -0.55 5.64
CA LEU A 196 -12.16 -1.47 4.85
C LEU A 196 -13.60 -1.58 5.39
N GLN A 197 -13.78 -1.45 6.71
CA GLN A 197 -15.11 -1.48 7.34
C GLN A 197 -15.86 -0.15 7.25
N ARG A 198 -15.16 0.98 7.07
CA ARG A 198 -15.77 2.32 7.04
C ARG A 198 -16.59 2.48 5.76
N ARG A 199 -17.91 2.57 5.94
CA ARG A 199 -18.89 2.70 4.86
C ARG A 199 -18.79 4.05 4.17
N THR A 200 -18.76 4.04 2.85
CA THR A 200 -18.78 5.24 1.99
C THR A 200 -20.13 5.96 2.02
N LYS A 201 -21.24 5.30 2.39
CA LYS A 201 -22.58 5.91 2.43
C LYS A 201 -23.40 5.36 3.61
N TRP A 202 -23.61 6.19 4.63
CA TRP A 202 -24.34 5.86 5.87
C TRP A 202 -25.82 5.49 5.67
N PHE A 203 -26.40 5.78 4.50
CA PHE A 203 -27.83 5.67 4.21
C PHE A 203 -28.28 4.35 3.56
N ARG A 204 -27.39 3.39 3.29
CA ARG A 204 -27.77 2.11 2.68
C ARG A 204 -27.56 0.92 3.65
N PRO A 205 -28.51 -0.03 3.71
CA PRO A 205 -28.28 -1.30 4.37
C PRO A 205 -27.02 -1.95 3.79
N SER A 206 -26.10 -2.36 4.67
CA SER A 206 -24.95 -3.16 4.24
C SER A 206 -25.40 -4.58 3.95
N ARG A 207 -24.83 -5.19 2.91
CA ARG A 207 -24.85 -6.64 2.71
C ARG A 207 -24.49 -7.35 4.02
N ASN A 208 -25.23 -8.43 4.32
CA ASN A 208 -24.97 -9.31 5.44
C ASN A 208 -23.81 -10.27 5.08
N PHE A 209 -23.14 -10.86 6.06
CA PHE A 209 -22.12 -11.87 5.78
C PHE A 209 -22.76 -13.15 5.23
N GLU A 210 -22.12 -13.74 4.23
CA GLU A 210 -22.57 -14.94 3.54
C GLU A 210 -21.49 -16.04 3.60
N VAL A 211 -21.94 -17.29 3.51
CA VAL A 211 -21.02 -18.43 3.39
C VAL A 211 -20.25 -18.29 2.08
N GLY A 212 -18.93 -18.44 2.15
CA GLY A 212 -18.01 -18.23 1.02
C GLY A 212 -17.24 -16.92 1.09
N ASP A 213 -17.71 -15.93 1.86
CA ASP A 213 -17.04 -14.63 2.00
C ASP A 213 -15.60 -14.79 2.50
N VAL A 214 -14.64 -14.17 1.81
CA VAL A 214 -13.26 -14.06 2.31
C VAL A 214 -13.12 -12.82 3.18
N VAL A 215 -12.58 -13.04 4.37
CA VAL A 215 -12.48 -12.02 5.41
C VAL A 215 -11.05 -11.98 5.97
N ALA A 216 -10.63 -10.80 6.41
CA ALA A 216 -9.45 -10.64 7.25
C ALA A 216 -9.84 -10.65 8.73
N VAL A 217 -9.09 -11.38 9.56
CA VAL A 217 -9.31 -11.45 11.00
C VAL A 217 -8.64 -10.27 11.69
N VAL A 218 -9.41 -9.52 12.48
CA VAL A 218 -8.98 -8.31 13.17
C VAL A 218 -8.28 -8.65 14.48
N ASN A 219 -7.24 -7.87 14.84
CA ASN A 219 -6.45 -8.01 16.07
C ASN A 219 -5.72 -9.36 16.25
N GLU A 220 -5.54 -10.14 15.19
CA GLU A 220 -4.62 -11.28 15.22
C GLU A 220 -3.17 -10.79 15.19
N VAL A 221 -2.33 -11.45 15.99
CA VAL A 221 -0.88 -11.21 15.99
C VAL A 221 -0.30 -11.91 14.78
N ALA A 222 0.22 -11.12 13.84
CA ALA A 222 0.83 -11.64 12.63
C ALA A 222 2.12 -10.85 12.34
N PRO A 223 3.16 -11.52 11.81
CA PRO A 223 4.38 -10.83 11.42
C PRO A 223 4.10 -9.79 10.33
N PRO A 224 5.00 -8.81 10.14
CA PRO A 224 4.91 -7.85 9.05
C PRO A 224 4.61 -8.51 7.70
N THR A 225 3.78 -7.85 6.90
CA THR A 225 3.26 -8.30 5.61
C THR A 225 2.35 -9.52 5.61
N LYS A 226 2.15 -10.21 6.74
CA LYS A 226 1.26 -11.37 6.84
C LYS A 226 -0.13 -10.98 7.31
N TRP A 227 -1.13 -11.17 6.46
CA TRP A 227 -2.53 -10.96 6.80
C TRP A 227 -3.20 -12.29 7.17
N THR A 228 -3.92 -12.33 8.30
CA THR A 228 -4.70 -13.50 8.70
C THR A 228 -6.02 -13.51 7.94
N LEU A 229 -6.07 -14.28 6.86
CA LEU A 229 -7.26 -14.45 6.04
C LEU A 229 -8.05 -15.69 6.46
N ALA A 230 -9.36 -15.63 6.26
CA ALA A 230 -10.27 -16.72 6.56
C ALA A 230 -11.46 -16.70 5.59
N ARG A 231 -12.11 -17.85 5.43
CA ARG A 231 -13.36 -17.96 4.66
C ARG A 231 -14.53 -18.24 5.60
N VAL A 232 -15.65 -17.54 5.42
CA VAL A 232 -16.88 -17.82 6.17
C VAL A 232 -17.44 -19.17 5.73
N ILE A 233 -17.54 -20.10 6.68
CA ILE A 233 -18.11 -21.45 6.44
C ILE A 233 -19.51 -21.59 7.05
N LYS A 234 -19.87 -20.75 8.01
CA LYS A 234 -21.20 -20.72 8.63
C LYS A 234 -21.55 -19.34 9.15
N CYS A 235 -22.78 -18.90 8.88
CA CYS A 235 -23.35 -17.68 9.45
C CYS A 235 -24.32 -18.02 10.59
N HIS A 236 -24.28 -17.23 11.67
CA HIS A 236 -25.19 -17.36 12.81
C HIS A 236 -26.06 -16.10 12.93
N PRO A 237 -27.22 -16.06 12.23
CA PRO A 237 -28.13 -14.93 12.29
C PRO A 237 -28.91 -14.88 13.61
N GLY A 238 -29.23 -13.66 14.07
CA GLY A 238 -30.17 -13.46 15.18
C GLY A 238 -31.63 -13.58 14.75
N ALA A 239 -32.56 -13.38 15.69
CA ALA A 239 -34.00 -13.39 15.41
C ALA A 239 -34.45 -12.33 14.38
N ASP A 240 -33.64 -11.28 14.20
CA ASP A 240 -33.84 -10.21 13.21
C ASP A 240 -33.19 -10.52 11.84
N GLY A 241 -32.67 -11.73 11.63
CA GLY A 241 -31.99 -12.15 10.40
C GLY A 241 -30.58 -11.58 10.21
N ARG A 242 -30.07 -10.76 11.14
CA ARG A 242 -28.72 -10.15 11.01
C ARG A 242 -27.63 -11.06 11.55
N VAL A 243 -26.57 -11.26 10.76
CA VAL A 243 -25.42 -12.07 11.17
C VAL A 243 -24.57 -11.25 12.14
N ARG A 244 -24.45 -11.76 13.37
CA ARG A 244 -23.61 -11.16 14.42
C ARG A 244 -22.36 -11.99 14.70
N VAL A 245 -22.40 -13.28 14.37
CA VAL A 245 -21.34 -14.24 14.57
C VAL A 245 -21.21 -15.10 13.32
N VAL A 246 -19.97 -15.42 12.95
CA VAL A 246 -19.66 -16.37 11.88
C VAL A 246 -18.66 -17.40 12.38
N THR A 247 -18.72 -18.60 11.81
CA THR A 247 -17.61 -19.55 11.85
C THR A 247 -16.79 -19.36 10.58
N VAL A 248 -15.50 -19.16 10.75
CA VAL A 248 -14.54 -18.98 9.65
C VAL A 248 -13.49 -20.07 9.66
N ARG A 249 -13.02 -20.47 8.48
CA ARG A 249 -11.88 -21.38 8.32
C ARG A 249 -10.65 -20.59 7.92
N THR A 250 -9.61 -20.69 8.73
CA THR A 250 -8.26 -20.17 8.46
C THR A 250 -7.37 -21.30 7.93
N ALA A 251 -6.14 -20.98 7.52
CA ALA A 251 -5.16 -21.99 7.13
C ALA A 251 -4.77 -22.96 8.28
N VAL A 252 -5.01 -22.58 9.54
CA VAL A 252 -4.60 -23.36 10.73
C VAL A 252 -5.78 -24.08 11.38
N GLY A 253 -7.02 -23.70 11.06
CA GLY A 253 -8.21 -24.30 11.64
C GLY A 253 -9.42 -23.37 11.65
N GLU A 254 -10.48 -23.78 12.34
CA GLU A 254 -11.75 -23.06 12.40
C GLU A 254 -11.85 -22.17 13.64
N LEU A 255 -12.42 -20.98 13.47
CA LEU A 255 -12.63 -20.01 14.52
C LEU A 255 -14.07 -19.52 14.50
N VAL A 256 -14.67 -19.37 15.67
CA VAL A 256 -15.92 -18.61 15.84
C VAL A 256 -15.56 -17.19 16.24
N ARG A 257 -16.05 -16.21 15.47
CA ARG A 257 -15.76 -14.79 15.69
C ARG A 257 -17.01 -13.93 15.52
N PRO A 258 -17.19 -12.89 16.36
CA PRO A 258 -18.21 -11.89 16.11
C PRO A 258 -17.83 -11.06 14.87
N VAL A 259 -18.83 -10.55 14.15
CA VAL A 259 -18.63 -9.82 12.88
C VAL A 259 -17.79 -8.55 13.05
N VAL A 260 -17.72 -7.99 14.26
CA VAL A 260 -16.86 -6.83 14.58
C VAL A 260 -15.36 -7.18 14.62
N LYS A 261 -15.00 -8.48 14.66
CA LYS A 261 -13.62 -8.98 14.64
C LYS A 261 -13.19 -9.52 13.28
N ILE A 262 -13.97 -9.26 12.24
CA ILE A 262 -13.67 -9.64 10.86
C ILE A 262 -13.92 -8.47 9.92
N CYS A 263 -13.11 -8.37 8.87
CA CYS A 263 -13.29 -7.40 7.81
C CYS A 263 -13.55 -8.15 6.51
N LEU A 264 -14.68 -7.88 5.87
CA LEU A 264 -14.95 -8.40 4.53
C LEU A 264 -13.93 -7.83 3.55
N LEU A 265 -13.29 -8.69 2.76
CA LEU A 265 -12.46 -8.24 1.65
C LEU A 265 -13.37 -7.84 0.47
N PRO A 266 -13.02 -6.78 -0.29
CA PRO A 266 -13.69 -6.48 -1.54
C PRO A 266 -13.66 -7.68 -2.49
N THR A 267 -14.75 -7.88 -3.24
CA THR A 267 -14.75 -8.80 -4.38
C THR A 267 -14.04 -8.15 -5.57
N ARG A 268 -13.64 -8.96 -6.57
CA ARG A 268 -13.05 -8.44 -7.82
C ARG A 268 -14.00 -7.45 -8.52
N GLU A 269 -15.30 -7.71 -8.49
CA GLU A 269 -16.33 -6.84 -9.07
C GLU A 269 -16.36 -5.46 -8.40
N ASN A 270 -16.23 -5.41 -7.07
CA ASN A 270 -16.20 -4.14 -6.33
C ASN A 270 -15.02 -3.26 -6.75
N LEU A 271 -13.85 -3.85 -7.04
CA LEU A 271 -12.66 -3.11 -7.47
C LEU A 271 -12.79 -2.52 -8.88
N ILE A 272 -13.51 -3.20 -9.77
CA ILE A 272 -13.71 -2.74 -11.15
C ILE A 272 -14.70 -1.57 -11.18
N CYS A 273 -15.79 -1.67 -10.40
CA CYS A 273 -16.83 -0.64 -10.34
C CYS A 273 -16.31 0.68 -9.72
N ASP A 274 -15.48 0.62 -8.69
CA ASP A 274 -14.90 1.83 -8.06
C ASP A 274 -13.92 2.57 -8.99
N ASN A 275 -13.25 1.86 -9.91
CA ASN A 275 -12.35 2.46 -10.90
C ASN A 275 -13.09 3.05 -12.12
N SER A 276 -14.35 2.68 -12.35
CA SER A 276 -15.19 3.22 -13.44
C SER A 276 -15.95 4.50 -13.08
N ALA A 277 -15.86 4.93 -11.82
CA ALA A 277 -16.55 6.10 -11.29
C ALA A 277 -15.64 7.33 -11.06
N ASN A 278 -14.37 7.27 -11.49
CA ASN A 278 -13.42 8.38 -11.48
C ASN A 278 -13.03 8.76 -12.91
#